data_AF-A0A8J7WAE4-F1
#
_entry.id   AF-A0A8J7WAE4-F1
#
_cell.length_a   1.000
_cell.length_b   1.000
_cell.length_c   1.000
_cell.angle_alpha   90.00
_cell.angle_beta   90.00
_cell.angle_gamma   90.00
#
_symmetry.space_group_name_H-M   'P 1'
#
loop_
_entity.id
_entity.type
_entity.pdbx_description
1 polymer ?
#
loop_
_entity_poly.entity_id
_entity_poly.type
_entity_poly.pdbx_seq_one_letter_code
_entity_poly.pdbx_strand_id
1 'polypeptide(L)'
;MYGSILGILIAVVIAVALYYLLKKAVYLVYNAIIGIVLLFLINLINLMGIFGRPDIPINLVTILISAIGGIIGVVIVILLHILGVPL
;
A
#
# COMPACT_ATOMS: atom_id res chain seq x y z
N MET A 1 -7.47 -45.12 10.92
CA MET A 1 -6.05 -44.74 10.67
C MET A 1 -5.88 -43.67 9.59
N TYR A 2 -6.54 -43.76 8.42
CA TYR A 2 -6.34 -42.79 7.32
C TYR A 2 -6.85 -41.36 7.58
N GLY A 3 -7.97 -41.19 8.30
CA GLY A 3 -8.53 -39.87 8.59
C GLY A 3 -7.61 -38.95 9.41
N SER A 4 -6.84 -39.52 10.36
CA SER A 4 -5.90 -38.75 11.18
C SER A 4 -4.71 -38.24 10.37
N ILE A 5 -4.19 -39.05 9.44
CA ILE A 5 -3.08 -38.69 8.56
C ILE A 5 -3.52 -37.59 7.58
N LEU A 6 -4.73 -37.70 7.04
CA LEU A 6 -5.31 -36.72 6.12
C LEU A 6 -5.62 -35.38 6.82
N GLY A 7 -6.08 -35.43 8.07
CA GLY A 7 -6.29 -34.24 8.90
C GLY A 7 -4.99 -33.49 9.20
N ILE A 8 -3.91 -34.21 9.54
CA ILE A 8 -2.58 -33.61 9.75
C ILE A 8 -2.07 -32.98 8.45
N LEU A 9 -2.24 -33.66 7.30
CA LEU A 9 -1.82 -33.12 6.01
C LEU A 9 -2.53 -31.79 5.68
N ILE A 10 -3.85 -31.72 5.87
CA ILE A 10 -4.63 -30.49 5.64
C ILE A 10 -4.21 -29.38 6.61
N ALA A 11 -4.01 -29.71 7.89
CA ALA A 11 -3.56 -28.74 8.89
C ALA A 11 -2.20 -28.11 8.53
N VAL A 12 -1.26 -28.93 8.04
CA VAL A 12 0.06 -28.44 7.57
C VAL A 12 -0.10 -27.53 6.35
N VAL A 13 -0.95 -27.90 5.37
CA VAL A 13 -1.20 -27.06 4.19
C VAL A 13 -1.79 -25.70 4.59
N ILE A 14 -2.78 -25.68 5.48
CA ILE A 14 -3.39 -24.45 5.98
C ILE A 14 -2.36 -23.61 6.75
N ALA A 15 -1.55 -24.22 7.62
CA ALA A 15 -0.52 -23.53 8.37
C ALA A 15 0.53 -22.88 7.44
N VAL A 16 0.97 -23.60 6.40
CA VAL A 16 1.89 -23.07 5.39
C VAL A 16 1.25 -21.92 4.60
N ALA A 17 -0.01 -22.07 4.17
CA ALA A 17 -0.72 -21.02 3.46
C ALA A 17 -0.88 -19.74 4.31
N LEU A 18 -1.26 -19.89 5.58
CA LEU A 18 -1.34 -18.79 6.54
C LEU A 18 0.02 -18.12 6.77
N TYR A 19 1.08 -18.91 6.93
CA TYR A 19 2.44 -18.40 7.10
C TYR A 19 2.87 -17.54 5.91
N TYR A 20 2.62 -18.00 4.68
CA TYR A 20 2.94 -17.22 3.49
C TYR A 20 2.08 -15.95 3.36
N LEU A 21 0.79 -16.01 3.71
CA LEU A 21 -0.08 -14.84 3.72
C LEU A 21 0.38 -13.79 4.75
N LEU A 22 0.68 -14.21 5.97
CA LEU A 22 1.20 -13.35 7.03
C LEU A 22 2.53 -12.70 6.63
N LYS A 23 3.44 -13.48 6.03
CA LYS A 23 4.73 -12.95 5.55
C LYS A 23 4.54 -11.87 4.48
N LYS A 24 3.55 -12.01 3.60
CA LYS A 24 3.20 -10.99 2.60
C LYS A 24 2.54 -9.75 3.21
N ALA A 25 1.76 -9.90 4.28
CA ALA A 25 1.16 -8.76 4.99
C ALA A 25 2.22 -7.81 5.55
N VAL A 26 3.36 -8.34 6.01
CA VAL A 26 4.49 -7.51 6.48
C VAL A 26 5.04 -6.61 5.35
N TYR A 27 5.14 -7.12 4.13
CA TYR A 27 5.54 -6.30 2.97
C TYR A 27 4.53 -5.20 2.67
N LEU A 28 3.23 -5.46 2.88
CA LEU A 28 2.19 -4.44 2.73
C LEU A 28 2.42 -3.29 3.71
N VAL A 29 2.79 -3.59 4.96
CA VAL A 29 3.06 -2.57 5.99
C VAL A 29 4.26 -1.71 5.60
N TYR A 30 5.37 -2.32 5.15
CA TYR A 30 6.53 -1.55 4.67
C TYR A 30 6.18 -0.66 3.48
N ASN A 31 5.45 -1.20 2.50
CA ASN A 31 5.04 -0.44 1.32
C ASN A 31 4.11 0.72 1.71
N ALA A 32 3.23 0.51 2.68
CA ALA A 32 2.33 1.54 3.20
C ALA A 32 3.10 2.68 3.88
N ILE A 33 4.05 2.35 4.75
CA ILE A 33 4.90 3.35 5.42
C ILE A 33 5.69 4.15 4.38
N ILE A 34 6.32 3.47 3.42
CA ILE A 34 7.08 4.12 2.34
C ILE A 34 6.18 5.06 1.54
N GLY A 35 4.99 4.61 1.13
CA GLY A 35 4.04 5.43 0.38
C GLY A 35 3.63 6.69 1.14
N ILE A 36 3.25 6.55 2.41
CA ILE A 36 2.83 7.69 3.24
C ILE A 36 3.99 8.68 3.43
N VAL A 37 5.20 8.17 3.72
CA VAL A 37 6.40 9.02 3.89
C VAL A 37 6.73 9.76 2.59
N LEU A 38 6.65 9.10 1.44
CA LEU A 38 6.86 9.73 0.13
C LEU A 38 5.85 10.85 -0.13
N LEU A 39 4.56 10.59 0.13
CA LEU A 39 3.49 11.57 -0.10
C LEU A 39 3.70 12.81 0.79
N PHE A 40 4.13 12.61 2.03
CA PHE A 40 4.50 13.68 2.94
C PHE A 40 5.73 14.46 2.46
N LEU A 41 6.78 13.77 1.99
CA LEU A 41 7.99 14.41 1.46
C LEU A 41 7.69 15.26 0.21
N ILE A 42 6.84 14.77 -0.69
CA ILE A 42 6.42 15.48 -1.90
C ILE A 42 5.71 16.80 -1.56
N ASN A 43 4.82 16.77 -0.55
CA ASN A 43 4.13 17.95 -0.06
C ASN A 43 5.11 18.91 0.66
N LEU A 44 6.02 18.37 1.48
CA LEU A 44 7.02 19.16 2.21
C LEU A 44 7.97 19.94 1.29
N ILE A 45 8.42 19.34 0.18
CA ILE A 45 9.30 19.99 -0.80
C ILE A 45 8.53 20.82 -1.84
N ASN A 46 7.20 20.93 -1.71
CA ASN A 46 6.33 21.64 -2.63
C ASN A 46 6.54 21.18 -4.09
N LEU A 47 6.69 19.86 -4.32
CA LEU A 47 7.03 19.32 -5.64
C LEU A 47 5.93 19.64 -6.67
N MET A 48 4.69 19.74 -6.22
CA MET A 48 3.54 20.18 -7.04
C MET A 48 3.65 21.63 -7.49
N GLY A 49 4.32 22.49 -6.72
CA GLY A 49 4.59 23.88 -7.08
C GLY A 49 5.44 24.00 -8.36
N ILE A 50 6.32 23.02 -8.64
CA ILE A 50 7.08 22.96 -9.90
C ILE A 50 6.15 22.76 -11.11
N PHE A 51 5.01 22.08 -10.90
CA PHE A 51 4.00 21.83 -11.92
C PHE A 51 2.90 22.90 -11.96
N GLY A 52 3.05 24.01 -11.22
CA GLY A 52 2.08 25.11 -11.18
C GLY A 52 0.74 24.74 -10.54
N ARG A 53 0.71 23.67 -9.74
CA ARG A 53 -0.49 23.19 -9.04
C ARG A 53 -0.35 23.33 -7.53
N PRO A 54 -1.48 23.48 -6.81
CA PRO A 54 -1.46 23.42 -5.35
C PRO A 54 -1.00 22.05 -4.88
N ASP A 55 -0.47 21.98 -3.65
CA ASP A 55 -0.02 20.74 -3.05
C ASP A 55 -1.13 19.69 -2.95
N ILE A 56 -0.73 18.42 -2.92
CA ILE A 56 -1.67 17.28 -2.80
C ILE A 56 -2.30 17.32 -1.41
N PRO A 57 -3.65 17.35 -1.30
CA PRO A 57 -4.32 17.31 -0.01
C PRO A 57 -4.02 16.00 0.70
N ILE A 58 -3.48 16.10 1.92
CA ILE A 58 -3.26 14.93 2.78
C ILE A 58 -4.59 14.62 3.48
N ASN A 59 -5.36 13.73 2.86
CA ASN A 59 -6.66 13.30 3.36
C ASN A 59 -6.73 11.77 3.41
N LEU A 60 -7.87 11.24 3.87
CA LEU A 60 -8.01 9.80 4.03
C LEU A 60 -7.84 9.03 2.72
N VAL A 61 -8.29 9.61 1.60
CA VAL A 61 -8.25 8.97 0.27
C VAL A 61 -6.82 8.90 -0.25
N THR A 62 -6.07 10.01 -0.21
CA THR A 62 -4.67 10.05 -0.66
C THR A 62 -3.77 9.16 0.19
N ILE A 63 -4.01 9.14 1.52
CA ILE A 63 -3.33 8.22 2.43
C ILE A 63 -3.67 6.76 2.09
N LEU A 64 -4.93 6.41 1.82
CA LEU A 64 -5.31 5.03 1.51
C LEU A 64 -4.73 4.53 0.18
N ILE A 65 -4.83 5.34 -0.89
CA ILE A 65 -4.28 4.97 -2.20
C ILE A 65 -2.76 4.77 -2.09
N SER A 66 -2.09 5.66 -1.36
CA SER A 66 -0.65 5.57 -1.11
C SER A 66 -0.28 4.42 -0.18
N ALA A 67 -1.06 4.14 0.86
CA ALA A 67 -0.78 3.06 1.79
C ALA A 67 -0.93 1.68 1.11
N ILE A 68 -1.95 1.52 0.27
CA ILE A 68 -2.22 0.26 -0.43
C ILE A 68 -1.25 0.07 -1.60
N GLY A 69 -1.03 1.11 -2.40
CA GLY A 69 -0.16 1.06 -3.58
C GLY A 69 1.33 1.30 -3.29
N GLY A 70 1.67 1.79 -2.10
CA GLY A 70 3.01 2.29 -1.75
C GLY A 70 3.54 3.29 -2.75
N ILE A 71 4.75 3.04 -3.27
CA ILE A 71 5.39 3.91 -4.27
C ILE A 71 4.50 4.07 -5.53
N ILE A 72 3.90 2.98 -6.02
CA ILE A 72 3.00 3.04 -7.19
C ILE A 72 1.74 3.86 -6.85
N GLY A 73 1.22 3.70 -5.62
CA GLY A 73 0.09 4.48 -5.12
C GLY A 73 0.38 5.99 -5.14
N VAL A 74 1.56 6.40 -4.68
CA VAL A 74 2.01 7.80 -4.73
C VAL A 74 2.05 8.31 -6.17
N VAL A 75 2.60 7.53 -7.11
CA VAL A 75 2.63 7.92 -8.54
C VAL A 75 1.21 8.12 -9.08
N ILE A 76 0.27 7.23 -8.74
CA ILE A 76 -1.13 7.36 -9.15
C ILE A 76 -1.75 8.64 -8.56
N VAL A 77 -1.53 8.93 -7.28
CA VAL A 77 -2.03 10.16 -6.64
C VAL A 77 -1.49 11.41 -7.34
N ILE A 78 -0.20 11.44 -7.65
CA ILE A 78 0.41 12.55 -8.41
C ILE A 78 -0.27 12.70 -9.78
N LEU A 79 -0.45 11.60 -10.52
CA LEU A 79 -1.09 11.63 -11.83
C LEU A 79 -2.54 12.12 -11.74
N LEU A 80 -3.34 11.60 -10.80
CA LEU A 80 -4.73 12.02 -10.61
C LEU A 80 -4.83 13.50 -10.25
N HIS A 81 -3.93 14.01 -9.41
CA HIS A 81 -3.90 15.42 -9.03
C HIS A 81 -3.45 16.32 -10.18
N ILE A 82 -2.49 15.88 -11.02
CA ILE A 82 -2.12 16.57 -12.26
C ILE A 82 -3.26 16.53 -13.30
N LEU A 83 -4.10 15.49 -13.29
CA LEU A 83 -5.29 15.44 -14.14
C LEU A 83 -6.44 16.29 -13.58
N GLY A 84 -6.30 16.87 -12.38
CA GLY A 84 -7.33 17.69 -11.73
C GLY A 84 -8.49 16.87 -11.16
N VAL A 85 -8.31 15.57 -10.95
CA VAL A 85 -9.30 14.74 -10.26
C VAL A 85 -9.27 15.13 -8.77
N PRO A 86 -10.43 15.45 -8.17
CA PRO A 86 -10.49 15.73 -6.74
C PRO A 86 -10.13 14.46 -5.97
N LEU A 87 -9.12 14.57 -5.11
CA LEU A 87 -8.64 13.50 -4.24
C LEU A 87 -8.89 13.87 -2.78
#